data_AF-A0A0K1Q616-F1
#
_entry.id   AF-A0A0K1Q616-F1
#
_cell.length_a   1.000
_cell.length_b   1.000
_cell.length_c   1.000
_cell.angle_alpha   90.00
_cell.angle_beta   90.00
_cell.angle_gamma   90.00
#
_symmetry.space_group_name_H-M   'P 1'
#
loop_
_entity.id
_entity.type
_entity.pdbx_description
1 polymer ?
#
loop_
_entity_poly.entity_id
_entity_poly.type
_entity_poly.pdbx_seq_one_letter_code
_entity_poly.pdbx_strand_id
1 'polypeptide(L)'
;MDNARTAWELPTVRAFFAFLVLVLAVTGASVCHEARAEARGDAADARADAKAHAEALYERARSDDERFAFASALAAYDQARALDPSSRNAPRAEARAAFLRSHSEGEFVPLVALERVRRDPALATDAHAIDALVRAAESFPPGQVRVEAWVLAAEGYGRRFNRPDEAMALYRRILDEPSAPRIVTQKASRDLVAILIARNDFAAAREVLARAGDRADPKLAREVGRLARRQALGRVATAALVAMAALALRAFVSAARRGRTKQVLRALARIAPVGIGYAAYVGVLGGLLASGFEAGTARPFLILGLVLVPLLAIARIWGASTPGSSSLARLSRAVLCGVAVTGAAFLVVRAVDVAYLEGMGL
;
A
#
# COMPACT_ATOMS: atom_id res chain seq x y z
N MET A 1 89.36 -61.02 2.60
CA MET A 1 88.22 -61.95 2.73
C MET A 1 86.96 -61.11 2.51
N ASP A 2 86.43 -61.14 1.28
CA ASP A 2 85.41 -60.19 0.78
C ASP A 2 84.15 -60.96 0.28
N ASN A 3 83.85 -62.10 0.92
CA ASN A 3 82.82 -63.05 0.46
C ASN A 3 81.39 -62.64 0.85
N ALA A 4 81.21 -61.57 1.62
CA ALA A 4 79.87 -61.07 1.99
C ALA A 4 79.23 -60.20 0.90
N ARG A 5 80.02 -59.64 -0.04
CA ARG A 5 79.49 -58.79 -1.12
C ARG A 5 78.94 -59.60 -2.30
N THR A 6 79.53 -60.75 -2.62
CA THR A 6 79.10 -61.60 -3.76
C THR A 6 77.84 -62.42 -3.51
N ALA A 7 77.45 -62.65 -2.25
CA ALA A 7 76.21 -63.35 -1.92
C ALA A 7 74.93 -62.56 -2.33
N TRP A 8 75.01 -61.22 -2.42
CA TRP A 8 73.91 -60.34 -2.79
C TRP A 8 73.70 -60.18 -4.31
N GLU A 9 74.60 -60.74 -5.12
CA GLU A 9 74.51 -60.70 -6.59
C GLU A 9 73.89 -61.96 -7.19
N LEU A 10 73.66 -63.00 -6.38
CA LEU A 10 72.97 -64.20 -6.84
C LEU A 10 71.52 -63.82 -7.21
N PRO A 11 71.09 -64.07 -8.47
CA PRO A 11 69.76 -63.66 -8.95
C PRO A 11 68.63 -64.28 -8.12
N THR A 12 68.87 -65.42 -7.46
CA THR A 12 67.93 -66.10 -6.56
C THR A 12 67.68 -65.33 -5.25
N VAL A 13 68.71 -64.69 -4.67
CA VAL A 13 68.56 -63.89 -3.44
C VAL A 13 67.80 -62.60 -3.73
N ARG A 14 68.08 -61.94 -4.87
CA ARG A 14 67.34 -60.76 -5.34
C ARG A 14 65.87 -61.08 -5.62
N ALA A 15 65.59 -62.23 -6.25
CA ALA A 15 64.23 -62.68 -6.50
C ALA A 15 63.44 -62.97 -5.20
N PHE A 16 64.09 -63.57 -4.20
CA PHE A 16 63.45 -63.84 -2.91
C PHE A 16 63.14 -62.56 -2.12
N PHE A 17 64.06 -61.60 -2.05
CA PHE A 17 63.79 -60.30 -1.42
C PHE A 17 62.73 -59.49 -2.18
N ALA A 18 62.75 -59.50 -3.52
CA ALA A 18 61.70 -58.87 -4.32
C ALA A 18 60.33 -59.51 -4.06
N PHE A 19 60.27 -60.85 -3.93
CA PHE A 19 59.05 -61.57 -3.56
C PHE A 19 58.58 -61.23 -2.14
N LEU A 20 59.48 -61.17 -1.15
CA LEU A 20 59.15 -60.80 0.23
C LEU A 20 58.64 -59.35 0.32
N VAL A 21 59.27 -58.41 -0.38
CA VAL A 21 58.82 -57.02 -0.46
C VAL A 21 57.46 -56.92 -1.16
N LEU A 22 57.23 -57.69 -2.23
CA LEU A 22 55.94 -57.75 -2.90
C LEU A 22 54.86 -58.32 -1.99
N VAL A 23 55.13 -59.43 -1.28
CA VAL A 23 54.19 -60.02 -0.33
C VAL A 23 53.88 -59.05 0.81
N LEU A 24 54.89 -58.44 1.42
CA LEU A 24 54.71 -57.44 2.48
C LEU A 24 53.96 -56.19 1.98
N ALA A 25 54.21 -55.75 0.74
CA ALA A 25 53.48 -54.65 0.12
C ALA A 25 52.02 -55.00 -0.16
N VAL A 26 51.74 -56.23 -0.63
CA VAL A 26 50.38 -56.70 -0.91
C VAL A 26 49.59 -56.96 0.38
N THR A 27 50.21 -57.58 1.39
CA THR A 27 49.57 -57.79 2.70
C THR A 27 49.39 -56.47 3.44
N GLY A 28 50.39 -55.57 3.39
CA GLY A 28 50.31 -54.23 3.98
C GLY A 28 49.24 -53.35 3.31
N ALA A 29 49.11 -53.42 1.97
CA ALA A 29 48.06 -52.74 1.24
C ALA A 29 46.66 -53.28 1.57
N SER A 30 46.53 -54.60 1.77
CA SER A 30 45.26 -55.24 2.14
C SER A 30 44.81 -54.81 3.54
N VAL A 31 45.70 -54.85 4.54
CA VAL A 31 45.40 -54.39 5.92
C VAL A 31 45.09 -52.88 5.94
N CYS A 32 45.82 -52.06 5.18
CA CYS A 32 45.49 -50.63 5.06
C CYS A 32 44.14 -50.39 4.36
N HIS A 33 43.73 -51.25 3.43
CA HIS A 33 42.45 -51.14 2.76
C HIS A 33 41.29 -51.50 3.70
N GLU A 34 41.44 -52.57 4.49
CA GLU A 34 40.46 -52.99 5.51
C GLU A 34 40.28 -51.91 6.59
N ALA A 35 41.37 -51.39 7.18
CA ALA A 35 41.28 -50.33 8.19
C ALA A 35 40.66 -49.03 7.65
N ARG A 36 40.89 -48.70 6.36
CA ARG A 36 40.23 -47.56 5.70
C ARG A 36 38.77 -47.83 5.40
N ALA A 37 38.39 -49.07 5.13
CA ALA A 37 37.00 -49.45 4.89
C ALA A 37 36.19 -49.39 6.20
N GLU A 38 36.73 -49.90 7.30
CA GLU A 38 36.13 -49.81 8.64
C GLU A 38 35.98 -48.35 9.09
N ALA A 39 37.04 -47.54 9.01
CA ALA A 39 36.96 -46.12 9.34
C ALA A 39 35.99 -45.32 8.45
N ARG A 40 35.78 -45.74 7.19
CA ARG A 40 34.74 -45.16 6.31
C ARG A 40 33.34 -45.59 6.73
N GLY A 41 33.17 -46.82 7.19
CA GLY A 41 31.91 -47.34 7.76
C GLY A 41 31.51 -46.53 8.99
N ASP A 42 32.39 -46.43 9.99
CA ASP A 42 32.14 -45.67 11.21
C ASP A 42 31.83 -44.19 10.93
N ALA A 43 32.54 -43.57 9.98
CA ALA A 43 32.28 -42.20 9.56
C ALA A 43 30.95 -42.04 8.81
N ALA A 44 30.53 -43.04 8.04
CA ALA A 44 29.25 -43.04 7.34
C ALA A 44 28.08 -43.20 8.32
N ASP A 45 28.21 -44.09 9.30
CA ASP A 45 27.22 -44.34 10.35
C ASP A 45 27.08 -43.13 11.26
N ALA A 46 28.19 -42.55 11.74
CA ALA A 46 28.17 -41.32 12.53
C ALA A 46 27.53 -40.14 11.77
N ARG A 47 27.73 -40.07 10.44
CA ARG A 47 27.07 -39.06 9.59
C ARG A 47 25.58 -39.34 9.42
N ALA A 48 25.16 -40.61 9.32
CA ALA A 48 23.76 -40.99 9.25
C ALA A 48 23.04 -40.65 10.57
N ASP A 49 23.67 -40.91 11.71
CA ASP A 49 23.15 -40.57 13.03
C ASP A 49 23.04 -39.05 13.23
N ALA A 50 24.07 -38.28 12.84
CA ALA A 50 24.03 -36.82 12.89
C ALA A 50 22.89 -36.23 12.03
N LYS A 51 22.64 -36.82 10.86
CA LYS A 51 21.52 -36.44 9.98
C LYS A 51 20.17 -36.73 10.62
N ALA A 52 19.99 -37.94 11.15
CA ALA A 52 18.76 -38.32 11.83
C ALA A 52 18.50 -37.44 13.07
N HIS A 53 19.55 -37.12 13.82
CA HIS A 53 19.46 -36.23 14.98
C HIS A 53 19.11 -34.78 14.60
N ALA A 54 19.73 -34.24 13.54
CA ALA A 54 19.41 -32.93 13.01
C ALA A 54 17.95 -32.84 12.52
N GLU A 55 17.43 -33.89 11.87
CA GLU A 55 16.02 -33.97 11.45
C GLU A 55 15.07 -34.01 12.65
N ALA A 56 15.37 -34.80 13.68
CA ALA A 56 14.58 -34.83 14.91
C ALA A 56 14.56 -33.46 15.63
N LEU A 57 15.70 -32.77 15.70
CA LEU A 57 15.77 -31.41 16.27
C LEU A 57 14.95 -30.40 15.46
N TYR A 58 14.97 -30.49 14.14
CA TYR A 58 14.17 -29.64 13.28
C TYR A 58 12.66 -29.84 13.50
N GLU A 59 12.18 -31.09 13.56
CA GLU A 59 10.76 -31.37 13.83
C GLU A 59 10.35 -30.95 15.24
N ARG A 60 11.23 -31.12 16.23
CA ARG A 60 11.02 -30.59 17.59
C ARG A 60 10.91 -29.06 17.58
N ALA A 61 11.80 -28.36 16.88
CA ALA A 61 11.77 -26.91 16.76
C ALA A 61 10.43 -26.43 16.17
N ARG A 62 9.93 -27.14 15.15
CA ARG A 62 8.63 -26.86 14.53
C ARG A 62 7.47 -27.06 15.51
N SER A 63 7.48 -28.16 16.26
CA SER A 63 6.46 -28.42 17.29
C SER A 63 6.49 -27.38 18.41
N ASP A 64 7.67 -26.91 18.81
CA ASP A 64 7.82 -25.84 19.79
C ASP A 64 7.30 -24.50 19.25
N ASP A 65 7.57 -24.17 17.98
CA ASP A 65 7.05 -22.99 17.29
C ASP A 65 5.51 -23.02 17.16
N GLU A 66 4.95 -24.18 16.80
CA GLU A 66 3.49 -24.41 16.75
C GLU A 66 2.84 -24.16 18.12
N ARG A 67 3.54 -24.49 19.22
CA ARG A 67 3.09 -24.27 20.61
C ARG A 67 3.49 -22.90 21.19
N PHE A 68 4.01 -21.99 20.36
CA PHE A 68 4.50 -20.66 20.75
C PHE A 68 5.68 -20.67 21.75
N ALA A 69 6.41 -21.78 21.86
CA ALA A 69 7.64 -21.90 22.65
C ALA A 69 8.86 -21.40 21.86
N PHE A 70 8.80 -20.15 21.40
CA PHE A 70 9.74 -19.58 20.42
C PHE A 70 11.21 -19.59 20.84
N ALA A 71 11.51 -19.42 22.14
CA ALA A 71 12.88 -19.50 22.64
C ALA A 71 13.46 -20.92 22.48
N SER A 72 12.68 -21.95 22.82
CA SER A 72 13.07 -23.36 22.63
C SER A 72 13.19 -23.70 21.14
N ALA A 73 12.22 -23.24 20.34
CA ALA A 73 12.23 -23.44 18.89
C ALA A 73 13.49 -22.84 18.23
N LEU A 74 13.86 -21.60 18.59
CA LEU A 74 15.07 -20.95 18.08
C LEU A 74 16.34 -21.76 18.40
N ALA A 75 16.49 -22.20 19.64
CA ALA A 75 17.63 -23.02 20.05
C ALA A 75 17.71 -24.34 19.27
N ALA A 76 16.57 -25.01 19.08
CA ALA A 76 16.50 -26.28 18.34
C ALA A 76 16.77 -26.10 16.83
N TYR A 77 16.29 -25.02 16.20
CA TYR A 77 16.63 -24.70 14.81
C TYR A 77 18.13 -24.46 14.62
N ASP A 78 18.78 -23.75 15.56
CA ASP A 78 20.22 -23.49 15.50
C ASP A 78 21.06 -24.76 15.68
N GLN A 79 20.66 -25.64 16.61
CA GLN A 79 21.32 -26.93 16.82
C GLN A 79 21.17 -27.84 15.59
N ALA A 80 19.96 -27.95 15.03
CA ALA A 80 19.72 -28.74 13.83
C ALA A 80 20.62 -28.28 12.67
N ARG A 81 20.75 -26.96 12.46
CA ARG A 81 21.62 -26.40 11.41
C ARG A 81 23.10 -26.63 11.69
N ALA A 82 23.54 -26.55 12.93
CA ALA A 82 24.93 -26.78 13.30
C ALA A 82 25.36 -28.25 13.11
N LEU A 83 24.45 -29.19 13.34
CA LEU A 83 24.70 -30.62 13.22
C LEU A 83 24.77 -31.11 11.77
N ASP A 84 23.84 -30.67 10.91
CA ASP A 84 23.89 -30.97 9.48
C ASP A 84 23.56 -29.73 8.62
N PRO A 85 24.58 -28.88 8.34
CA PRO A 85 24.44 -27.73 7.44
C PRO A 85 24.05 -28.11 6.01
N SER A 86 24.29 -29.38 5.61
CA SER A 86 23.96 -29.89 4.28
C SER A 86 22.54 -30.47 4.18
N SER A 87 21.78 -30.46 5.28
CA SER A 87 20.42 -31.00 5.29
C SER A 87 19.49 -30.19 4.38
N ARG A 88 18.49 -30.86 3.79
CA ARG A 88 17.42 -30.22 3.01
C ARG A 88 16.65 -29.15 3.81
N ASN A 89 16.66 -29.27 5.14
CA ASN A 89 15.93 -28.41 6.07
C ASN A 89 16.77 -27.21 6.55
N ALA A 90 18.10 -27.23 6.38
CA ALA A 90 18.99 -26.19 6.89
C ALA A 90 18.62 -24.77 6.41
N PRO A 91 18.29 -24.51 5.12
CA PRO A 91 17.88 -23.18 4.68
C PRO A 91 16.57 -22.71 5.32
N ARG A 92 15.62 -23.63 5.57
CA ARG A 92 14.34 -23.31 6.23
C ARG A 92 14.54 -23.01 7.70
N ALA A 93 15.34 -23.83 8.39
CA ALA A 93 15.72 -23.62 9.79
C ALA A 93 16.44 -22.28 9.97
N GLU A 94 17.38 -21.94 9.07
CA GLU A 94 18.08 -20.67 9.08
C GLU A 94 17.13 -19.48 8.91
N ALA A 95 16.27 -19.51 7.89
CA ALA A 95 15.31 -18.44 7.64
C ALA A 95 14.36 -18.26 8.83
N ARG A 96 13.89 -19.35 9.44
CA ARG A 96 13.00 -19.28 10.60
C ARG A 96 13.72 -18.81 11.87
N ALA A 97 14.94 -19.27 12.12
CA ALA A 97 15.77 -18.80 13.22
C ALA A 97 16.09 -17.31 13.08
N ALA A 98 16.40 -16.84 11.87
CA ALA A 98 16.60 -15.41 11.59
C ALA A 98 15.33 -14.59 11.90
N PHE A 99 14.15 -15.07 11.48
CA PHE A 99 12.88 -14.46 11.84
C PHE A 99 12.66 -14.41 13.35
N LEU A 100 12.87 -15.51 14.08
CA LEU A 100 12.67 -15.52 15.53
C LEU A 100 13.63 -14.55 16.23
N ARG A 101 14.91 -14.50 15.84
CA ARG A 101 15.87 -13.55 16.41
C ARG A 101 15.44 -12.10 16.22
N SER A 102 14.94 -11.73 15.05
CA SER A 102 14.47 -10.36 14.80
C SER A 102 13.20 -10.00 15.56
N HIS A 103 12.51 -10.98 16.16
CA HIS A 103 11.29 -10.80 16.97
C HIS A 103 11.48 -11.28 18.43
N SER A 104 12.73 -11.32 18.90
CA SER A 104 13.08 -11.76 20.27
C SER A 104 12.83 -10.68 21.35
N GLU A 105 12.22 -9.55 20.97
CA GLU A 105 11.80 -8.47 21.86
C GLU A 105 11.03 -9.00 23.08
N GLY A 106 11.43 -8.58 24.29
CA GLY A 106 10.74 -8.94 25.52
C GLY A 106 10.62 -10.45 25.74
N GLU A 107 11.70 -11.21 25.44
CA GLU A 107 11.75 -12.67 25.61
C GLU A 107 10.63 -13.41 24.87
N PHE A 108 10.26 -12.91 23.69
CA PHE A 108 9.16 -13.42 22.85
C PHE A 108 7.75 -13.26 23.42
N VAL A 109 7.56 -12.68 24.61
CA VAL A 109 6.22 -12.44 25.18
C VAL A 109 5.30 -11.65 24.21
N PRO A 110 5.78 -10.55 23.59
CA PRO A 110 5.02 -9.85 22.54
C PRO A 110 4.66 -10.75 21.35
N LEU A 111 5.60 -11.57 20.87
CA LEU A 111 5.41 -12.42 19.69
C LEU A 111 4.37 -13.50 19.98
N VAL A 112 4.36 -14.06 21.18
CA VAL A 112 3.33 -15.02 21.63
C VAL A 112 1.95 -14.37 21.61
N ALA A 113 1.80 -13.16 22.15
CA ALA A 113 0.53 -12.45 22.16
C ALA A 113 0.01 -12.17 20.74
N LEU A 114 0.89 -11.71 19.84
CA LEU A 114 0.59 -11.46 18.43
C LEU A 114 0.19 -12.75 17.69
N GLU A 115 1.00 -13.80 17.79
CA GLU A 115 0.81 -15.04 17.05
C GLU A 115 -0.43 -15.83 17.52
N ARG A 116 -0.82 -15.71 18.80
CA ARG A 116 -2.09 -16.27 19.29
C ARG A 116 -3.29 -15.68 18.54
N VAL A 117 -3.36 -14.35 18.42
CA VAL A 117 -4.47 -13.69 17.71
C VAL A 117 -4.37 -13.93 16.20
N ARG A 118 -3.16 -13.98 15.64
CA ARG A 118 -2.95 -14.16 14.20
C ARG A 118 -3.28 -15.57 13.72
N ARG A 119 -2.92 -16.62 14.47
CA ARG A 119 -3.10 -18.02 14.08
C ARG A 119 -4.50 -18.56 14.37
N ASP A 120 -5.23 -17.99 15.32
CA ASP A 120 -6.60 -18.36 15.63
C ASP A 120 -7.61 -17.47 14.86
N PRO A 121 -8.33 -17.99 13.85
CA PRO A 121 -9.29 -17.21 13.07
C PRO A 121 -10.44 -16.64 13.90
N ALA A 122 -10.83 -17.31 14.99
CA ALA A 122 -11.89 -16.84 15.87
C ALA A 122 -11.43 -15.59 16.63
N LEU A 123 -10.22 -15.61 17.20
CA LEU A 123 -9.63 -14.44 17.86
C LEU A 123 -9.34 -13.31 16.87
N ALA A 124 -8.86 -13.63 15.66
CA ALA A 124 -8.59 -12.63 14.64
C ALA A 124 -9.87 -11.84 14.25
N THR A 125 -11.04 -12.47 14.33
CA THR A 125 -12.34 -11.88 13.98
C THR A 125 -13.13 -11.35 15.17
N ASP A 126 -12.60 -11.49 16.38
CA ASP A 126 -13.17 -10.94 17.60
C ASP A 126 -12.60 -9.53 17.88
N ALA A 127 -13.49 -8.53 17.93
CA ALA A 127 -13.12 -7.15 18.23
C ALA A 127 -12.49 -7.01 19.63
N HIS A 128 -12.94 -7.78 20.61
CA HIS A 128 -12.40 -7.70 21.97
C HIS A 128 -10.98 -8.28 22.08
N ALA A 129 -10.69 -9.36 21.35
CA ALA A 129 -9.35 -9.93 21.26
C ALA A 129 -8.38 -8.94 20.59
N ILE A 130 -8.81 -8.24 19.54
CA ILE A 130 -8.03 -7.19 18.88
C ILE A 130 -7.82 -5.98 19.81
N ASP A 131 -8.86 -5.53 20.52
CA ASP A 131 -8.73 -4.46 21.52
C ASP A 131 -7.73 -4.86 22.63
N ALA A 132 -7.77 -6.11 23.07
CA ALA A 132 -6.85 -6.65 24.08
C ALA A 132 -5.41 -6.70 23.56
N LEU A 133 -5.20 -7.09 22.31
CA LEU A 133 -3.89 -7.06 21.66
C LEU A 133 -3.34 -5.63 21.57
N VAL A 134 -4.18 -4.66 21.20
CA VAL A 134 -3.76 -3.24 21.16
C VAL A 134 -3.34 -2.76 22.54
N ARG A 135 -4.11 -3.07 23.60
CA ARG A 135 -3.73 -2.72 24.97
C ARG A 135 -2.41 -3.39 25.40
N ALA A 136 -2.22 -4.66 25.06
CA ALA A 136 -0.96 -5.35 25.33
C ALA A 136 0.21 -4.70 24.58
N ALA A 137 0.00 -4.30 23.32
CA ALA A 137 1.01 -3.66 22.49
C ALA A 137 1.53 -2.32 23.05
N GLU A 138 0.75 -1.60 23.86
CA GLU A 138 1.23 -0.40 24.56
C GLU A 138 2.35 -0.71 25.57
N SER A 139 2.38 -1.93 26.11
CA SER A 139 3.40 -2.40 27.05
C SER A 139 4.59 -3.09 26.39
N PHE A 140 4.54 -3.35 25.08
CA PHE A 140 5.62 -4.02 24.38
C PHE A 140 6.85 -3.09 24.26
N PRO A 141 8.07 -3.64 24.38
CA PRO A 141 9.28 -2.91 24.03
C PRO A 141 9.20 -2.33 22.61
N PRO A 142 9.89 -1.21 22.33
CA PRO A 142 9.97 -0.68 20.98
C PRO A 142 10.62 -1.69 20.04
N GLY A 143 9.94 -2.00 18.94
CA GLY A 143 10.43 -2.94 17.95
C GLY A 143 9.38 -3.42 16.96
N GLN A 144 9.76 -4.40 16.15
CA GLN A 144 8.99 -4.90 15.02
C GLN A 144 7.70 -5.59 15.47
N VAL A 145 7.72 -6.34 16.58
CA VAL A 145 6.52 -7.08 17.02
C VAL A 145 5.39 -6.12 17.40
N ARG A 146 5.73 -5.00 18.04
CA ARG A 146 4.77 -3.94 18.38
C ARG A 146 4.12 -3.34 17.14
N VAL A 147 4.93 -3.04 16.11
CA VAL A 147 4.43 -2.52 14.83
C VAL A 147 3.50 -3.53 14.16
N GLU A 148 3.88 -4.81 14.13
CA GLU A 148 3.05 -5.86 13.53
C GLU A 148 1.71 -6.04 14.25
N ALA A 149 1.70 -5.93 15.59
CA ALA A 149 0.46 -5.95 16.38
C ALA A 149 -0.45 -4.77 16.01
N TRP A 150 0.09 -3.55 15.91
CA TRP A 150 -0.68 -2.38 15.46
C TRP A 150 -1.18 -2.53 14.02
N VAL A 151 -0.40 -3.12 13.10
CA VAL A 151 -0.82 -3.37 11.71
C VAL A 151 -2.01 -4.32 11.69
N LEU A 152 -1.91 -5.46 12.39
CA LEU A 152 -2.98 -6.46 12.47
C LEU A 152 -4.27 -5.84 13.01
N ALA A 153 -4.17 -5.05 14.07
CA ALA A 153 -5.30 -4.36 14.68
C ALA A 153 -5.89 -3.28 13.77
N ALA A 154 -5.05 -2.46 13.12
CA ALA A 154 -5.50 -1.42 12.19
C ALA A 154 -6.28 -2.00 11.00
N GLU A 155 -5.80 -3.12 10.44
CA GLU A 155 -6.53 -3.86 9.39
C GLU A 155 -7.85 -4.44 9.90
N GLY A 156 -7.87 -4.98 11.13
CA GLY A 156 -9.09 -5.43 11.81
C GLY A 156 -10.12 -4.30 11.91
N TYR A 157 -9.75 -3.18 12.53
CA TYR A 157 -10.62 -2.02 12.71
C TYR A 157 -11.11 -1.45 11.38
N GLY A 158 -10.23 -1.30 10.39
CA GLY A 158 -10.58 -0.68 9.12
C GLY A 158 -11.47 -1.55 8.23
N ARG A 159 -11.17 -2.86 8.11
CA ARG A 159 -11.83 -3.73 7.12
C ARG A 159 -12.95 -4.59 7.70
N ARG A 160 -12.79 -5.06 8.94
CA ARG A 160 -13.70 -6.07 9.53
C ARG A 160 -14.71 -5.45 10.49
N PHE A 161 -14.30 -4.48 11.30
CA PHE A 161 -15.16 -3.92 12.35
C PHE A 161 -15.80 -2.58 11.99
N ASN A 162 -15.48 -2.01 10.84
CA ASN A 162 -15.98 -0.69 10.41
C ASN A 162 -15.70 0.41 11.47
N ARG A 163 -14.50 0.37 12.08
CA ARG A 163 -13.99 1.34 13.07
C ARG A 163 -12.82 2.17 12.47
N PRO A 164 -13.04 2.96 11.41
CA PRO A 164 -11.97 3.64 10.69
C PRO A 164 -11.16 4.63 11.54
N ASP A 165 -11.76 5.29 12.54
CA ASP A 165 -11.06 6.25 13.40
C ASP A 165 -9.94 5.59 14.22
N GLU A 166 -10.17 4.38 14.70
CA GLU A 166 -9.21 3.63 15.50
C GLU A 166 -8.11 3.05 14.61
N ALA A 167 -8.46 2.59 13.40
CA ALA A 167 -7.48 2.22 12.39
C ALA A 167 -6.57 3.41 12.07
N MET A 168 -7.13 4.61 11.88
CA MET A 168 -6.35 5.83 11.61
C MET A 168 -5.40 6.17 12.76
N ALA A 169 -5.83 6.03 14.02
CA ALA A 169 -4.97 6.26 15.18
C ALA A 169 -3.77 5.31 15.18
N LEU A 170 -3.98 4.02 14.91
CA LEU A 170 -2.91 3.03 14.82
C LEU A 170 -1.98 3.27 13.62
N TYR A 171 -2.52 3.60 12.44
CA TYR A 171 -1.67 3.92 11.28
C TYR A 171 -0.77 5.12 11.55
N ARG A 172 -1.25 6.16 12.25
CA ARG A 172 -0.40 7.30 12.65
C ARG A 172 0.75 6.84 13.56
N ARG A 173 0.47 5.99 14.55
CA ARG A 173 1.53 5.43 15.43
C ARG A 173 2.56 4.62 14.64
N ILE A 174 2.12 3.83 13.65
CA ILE A 174 3.04 3.08 12.76
C ILE A 174 3.94 4.02 11.95
N LEU A 175 3.44 5.18 11.52
CA LEU A 175 4.26 6.17 10.80
C LEU A 175 5.28 6.85 11.69
N ASP A 176 4.94 7.06 12.97
CA ASP A 176 5.79 7.72 13.95
C ASP A 176 6.82 6.76 14.58
N GLU A 177 6.66 5.45 14.42
CA GLU A 177 7.55 4.42 14.97
C GLU A 177 8.87 4.29 14.18
N PRO A 178 10.05 4.54 14.79
CA PRO A 178 11.33 4.47 14.09
C PRO A 178 11.71 3.06 13.64
N SER A 179 11.27 2.03 14.37
CA SER A 179 11.56 0.62 14.09
C SER A 179 10.69 0.03 12.97
N ALA A 180 9.67 0.76 12.49
CA ALA A 180 8.77 0.28 11.45
C ALA A 180 9.51 0.07 10.10
N PRO A 181 9.45 -1.14 9.50
CA PRO A 181 10.04 -1.38 8.18
C PRO A 181 9.45 -0.47 7.10
N ARG A 182 10.28 -0.03 6.14
CA ARG A 182 9.85 0.90 5.07
C ARG A 182 8.59 0.44 4.32
N ILE A 183 8.49 -0.85 4.01
CA ILE A 183 7.33 -1.44 3.32
C ILE A 183 6.07 -1.30 4.17
N VAL A 184 6.18 -1.50 5.49
CA VAL A 184 5.08 -1.37 6.44
C VAL A 184 4.65 0.09 6.57
N THR A 185 5.58 1.03 6.70
CA THR A 185 5.28 2.48 6.70
C THR A 185 4.60 2.92 5.41
N GLN A 186 5.08 2.46 4.26
CA GLN A 186 4.49 2.78 2.96
C GLN A 186 3.05 2.25 2.86
N LYS A 187 2.80 1.02 3.30
CA LYS A 187 1.46 0.45 3.33
C LYS A 187 0.55 1.21 4.29
N ALA A 188 1.00 1.49 5.52
CA ALA A 188 0.24 2.24 6.52
C ALA A 188 -0.13 3.64 6.02
N SER A 189 0.79 4.37 5.36
CA SER A 189 0.50 5.68 4.78
C SER A 189 -0.55 5.59 3.66
N ARG A 190 -0.48 4.56 2.80
CA ARG A 190 -1.48 4.33 1.75
C ARG A 190 -2.87 4.05 2.32
N ASP A 191 -2.97 3.14 3.28
CA ASP A 191 -4.25 2.77 3.90
C ASP A 191 -4.85 3.97 4.67
N LEU A 192 -4.04 4.73 5.40
CA LEU A 192 -4.48 5.95 6.08
C LEU A 192 -4.96 7.03 5.09
N VAL A 193 -4.22 7.26 4.01
CA VAL A 193 -4.62 8.20 2.94
C VAL A 193 -5.93 7.77 2.29
N ALA A 194 -6.13 6.48 2.06
CA ALA A 194 -7.39 5.97 1.51
C ALA A 194 -8.60 6.29 2.41
N ILE A 195 -8.46 6.09 3.73
CA ILE A 195 -9.52 6.46 4.70
C ILE A 195 -9.79 7.98 4.66
N LEU A 196 -8.74 8.81 4.57
CA LEU A 196 -8.86 10.27 4.52
C LEU A 196 -9.50 10.76 3.21
N ILE A 197 -9.17 10.14 2.09
CA ILE A 197 -9.80 10.41 0.79
C ILE A 197 -11.29 10.09 0.85
N ALA A 198 -11.67 8.94 1.42
CA ALA A 198 -13.07 8.56 1.59
C ALA A 198 -13.85 9.60 2.44
N ARG A 199 -13.17 10.26 3.38
CA ARG A 199 -13.71 11.35 4.21
C ARG A 199 -13.63 12.75 3.57
N ASN A 200 -13.14 12.85 2.33
CA ASN A 200 -12.88 14.13 1.65
C ASN A 200 -11.91 15.07 2.40
N ASP A 201 -11.04 14.54 3.26
CA ASP A 201 -10.03 15.29 4.01
C ASP A 201 -8.66 15.21 3.33
N PHE A 202 -8.54 15.92 2.20
CA PHE A 202 -7.29 15.96 1.44
C PHE A 202 -6.20 16.80 2.12
N ALA A 203 -6.54 17.62 3.12
CA ALA A 203 -5.56 18.37 3.89
C ALA A 203 -4.78 17.42 4.81
N ALA A 204 -5.50 16.61 5.60
CA ALA A 204 -4.88 15.60 6.44
C ALA A 204 -4.15 14.53 5.60
N ALA A 205 -4.69 14.14 4.44
CA ALA A 205 -4.01 13.18 3.56
C ALA A 205 -2.62 13.69 3.10
N ARG A 206 -2.50 14.99 2.79
CA ARG A 206 -1.20 15.61 2.45
C ARG A 206 -0.26 15.65 3.65
N GLU A 207 -0.78 15.95 4.85
CA GLU A 207 0.02 15.95 6.08
C GLU A 207 0.60 14.56 6.36
N VAL A 208 -0.20 13.50 6.21
CA VAL A 208 0.24 12.11 6.35
C VAL A 208 1.38 11.78 5.39
N LEU A 209 1.26 12.18 4.13
CA LEU A 209 2.31 11.95 3.12
C LEU A 209 3.57 12.78 3.40
N ALA A 210 3.42 14.02 3.87
CA ALA A 210 4.55 14.85 4.27
C ALA A 210 5.28 14.24 5.48
N ARG A 211 4.53 13.70 6.44
CA ARG A 211 5.09 13.03 7.63
C ARG A 211 5.84 11.74 7.28
N ALA A 212 5.32 10.97 6.32
CA ALA A 212 5.99 9.76 5.84
C ALA A 212 7.29 10.06 5.05
N GLY A 213 7.48 11.29 4.56
CA GLY A 213 8.72 11.75 3.89
C GLY A 213 9.14 10.83 2.73
N ASP A 214 10.41 10.45 2.68
CA ASP A 214 10.99 9.58 1.63
C ASP A 214 10.45 8.13 1.65
N ARG A 215 9.69 7.77 2.69
CA ARG A 215 9.00 6.48 2.80
C ARG A 215 7.62 6.50 2.12
N ALA A 216 7.11 7.67 1.76
CA ALA A 216 5.83 7.83 1.07
C ALA A 216 5.91 7.43 -0.42
N ASP A 217 4.78 7.00 -0.98
CA ASP A 217 4.66 6.73 -2.41
C ASP A 217 4.48 8.05 -3.20
N PRO A 218 5.43 8.43 -4.11
CA PRO A 218 5.35 9.68 -4.85
C PRO A 218 4.20 9.71 -5.86
N LYS A 219 3.67 8.55 -6.29
CA LYS A 219 2.46 8.51 -7.12
C LYS A 219 1.23 8.91 -6.32
N LEU A 220 1.12 8.39 -5.10
CA LEU A 220 0.03 8.70 -4.18
C LEU A 220 0.00 10.19 -3.81
N ALA A 221 1.16 10.83 -3.61
CA ALA A 221 1.24 12.27 -3.36
C ALA A 221 0.71 13.11 -4.53
N ARG A 222 1.04 12.74 -5.77
CA ARG A 222 0.51 13.41 -6.96
C ARG A 222 -1.00 13.22 -7.10
N GLU A 223 -1.50 12.03 -6.77
CA GLU A 223 -2.92 11.72 -6.79
C GLU A 223 -3.71 12.54 -5.75
N VAL A 224 -3.29 12.54 -4.49
CA VAL A 224 -3.90 13.38 -3.44
C VAL A 224 -3.85 14.86 -3.83
N GLY A 225 -2.75 15.33 -4.43
CA GLY A 225 -2.63 16.70 -4.93
C GLY A 225 -3.66 17.04 -6.02
N ARG A 226 -3.90 16.12 -6.98
CA ARG A 226 -4.93 16.27 -8.00
C ARG A 226 -6.33 16.34 -7.38
N LEU A 227 -6.67 15.38 -6.51
CA LEU A 227 -7.96 15.34 -5.81
C LEU A 227 -8.22 16.60 -4.98
N ALA A 228 -7.20 17.10 -4.27
CA ALA A 228 -7.30 18.34 -3.49
C ALA A 228 -7.59 19.55 -4.39
N ARG A 229 -6.87 19.70 -5.52
CA ARG A 229 -7.11 20.77 -6.50
C ARG A 229 -8.51 20.68 -7.08
N ARG A 230 -8.97 19.48 -7.45
CA ARG A 230 -10.31 19.25 -7.96
C ARG A 230 -11.40 19.63 -6.96
N GLN A 231 -11.21 19.31 -5.69
CA GLN A 231 -12.15 19.72 -4.63
C GLN A 231 -12.18 21.23 -4.47
N ALA A 232 -11.01 21.89 -4.46
CA ALA A 232 -10.89 23.34 -4.36
C ALA A 232 -11.57 24.05 -5.54
N LEU A 233 -11.32 23.61 -6.78
CA LEU A 233 -11.99 24.11 -7.97
C LEU A 233 -13.50 23.93 -7.90
N GLY A 234 -13.98 22.79 -7.37
CA GLY A 234 -15.41 22.57 -7.16
C GLY A 234 -16.03 23.53 -6.16
N ARG A 235 -15.32 23.85 -5.06
CA ARG A 235 -15.77 24.85 -4.08
C ARG A 235 -15.81 26.25 -4.68
N VAL A 236 -14.77 26.63 -5.44
CA VAL A 236 -14.72 27.93 -6.14
C VAL A 236 -15.84 28.05 -7.18
N ALA A 237 -16.05 27.01 -7.99
CA ALA A 237 -17.14 26.96 -8.96
C ALA A 237 -18.52 27.10 -8.30
N THR A 238 -18.74 26.36 -7.20
CA THR A 238 -19.99 26.43 -6.44
C THR A 238 -20.19 27.83 -5.84
N ALA A 239 -19.15 28.40 -5.24
CA ALA A 239 -19.20 29.75 -4.67
C ALA A 239 -19.50 30.82 -5.72
N ALA A 240 -18.91 30.71 -6.92
CA ALA A 240 -19.20 31.62 -8.04
C ALA A 240 -20.66 31.55 -8.49
N LEU A 241 -21.22 30.34 -8.61
CA LEU A 241 -22.63 30.13 -8.96
C LEU A 241 -23.57 30.68 -7.89
N VAL A 242 -23.30 30.42 -6.61
CA VAL A 242 -24.09 30.95 -5.49
C VAL A 242 -24.01 32.48 -5.44
N ALA A 243 -22.82 33.07 -5.61
CA ALA A 243 -22.64 34.52 -5.65
C ALA A 243 -23.42 35.17 -6.79
N MET A 244 -23.36 34.58 -8.00
CA MET A 244 -24.13 35.05 -9.15
C MET A 244 -25.64 34.96 -8.90
N ALA A 245 -26.12 33.84 -8.36
CA ALA A 245 -27.53 33.66 -8.03
C ALA A 245 -28.00 34.66 -6.96
N ALA A 246 -27.20 34.89 -5.91
CA ALA A 246 -27.51 35.85 -4.85
C ALA A 246 -27.55 37.30 -5.37
N LEU A 247 -26.62 37.68 -6.25
CA LEU A 247 -26.60 39.01 -6.86
C LEU A 247 -27.81 39.23 -7.78
N ALA A 248 -28.17 38.23 -8.59
CA ALA A 248 -29.35 38.29 -9.43
C ALA A 248 -30.63 38.37 -8.61
N LEU A 249 -30.75 37.58 -7.53
CA LEU A 249 -31.89 37.61 -6.61
C LEU A 249 -32.01 38.97 -5.92
N ARG A 250 -30.91 39.51 -5.39
CA ARG A 250 -30.88 40.86 -4.79
C ARG A 250 -31.30 41.92 -5.80
N ALA A 251 -30.81 41.83 -7.04
CA ALA A 251 -31.16 42.77 -8.10
C ALA A 251 -32.65 42.67 -8.48
N PHE A 252 -33.19 41.45 -8.56
CA PHE A 252 -34.60 41.19 -8.81
C PHE A 252 -35.50 41.74 -7.69
N VAL A 253 -35.17 41.48 -6.42
CA VAL A 253 -35.92 42.03 -5.26
C VAL A 253 -35.89 43.56 -5.27
N SER A 254 -34.75 44.16 -5.59
CA SER A 254 -34.62 45.62 -5.74
C SER A 254 -35.51 46.16 -6.86
N ALA A 255 -35.55 45.49 -8.01
CA ALA A 255 -36.44 45.84 -9.11
C ALA A 255 -37.92 45.68 -8.72
N ALA A 256 -38.25 44.64 -7.95
CA ALA A 256 -39.60 44.36 -7.49
C ALA A 256 -40.12 45.43 -6.52
N ARG A 257 -39.30 45.82 -5.53
CA ARG A 257 -39.60 46.92 -4.59
C ARG A 257 -39.83 48.25 -5.30
N ARG A 258 -39.26 48.43 -6.49
CA ARG A 258 -39.40 49.63 -7.33
C ARG A 258 -40.50 49.50 -8.39
N GLY A 259 -41.35 48.47 -8.34
CA GLY A 259 -42.45 48.27 -9.29
C GLY A 259 -42.01 47.90 -10.72
N ARG A 260 -40.75 47.46 -10.92
CA ARG A 260 -40.17 47.18 -12.26
C ARG A 260 -40.19 45.71 -12.67
N THR A 261 -40.93 44.85 -11.97
CA THR A 261 -40.99 43.40 -12.27
C THR A 261 -41.42 43.11 -13.70
N LYS A 262 -42.43 43.82 -14.22
CA LYS A 262 -42.94 43.66 -15.59
C LYS A 262 -41.86 43.91 -16.65
N GLN A 263 -40.97 44.88 -16.42
CA GLN A 263 -39.87 45.18 -17.34
C GLN A 263 -38.83 44.05 -17.35
N VAL A 264 -38.47 43.53 -16.18
CA VAL A 264 -37.54 42.40 -16.06
C VAL A 264 -38.11 41.14 -16.73
N LEU A 265 -39.39 40.82 -16.48
CA LEU A 265 -40.06 39.68 -17.11
C LEU A 265 -40.16 39.83 -18.63
N ARG A 266 -40.49 41.03 -19.14
CA ARG A 266 -40.52 41.28 -20.59
C ARG A 266 -39.12 41.17 -21.22
N ALA A 267 -38.09 41.64 -20.52
CA ALA A 267 -36.70 41.51 -20.96
C ALA A 267 -36.21 40.06 -20.98
N LEU A 268 -36.66 39.24 -20.02
CA LEU A 268 -36.40 37.80 -19.97
C LEU A 268 -37.15 37.07 -21.09
N ALA A 269 -38.45 37.29 -21.24
CA ALA A 269 -39.28 36.67 -22.27
C ALA A 269 -38.78 36.97 -23.70
N ARG A 270 -38.27 38.19 -23.95
CA ARG A 270 -37.69 38.56 -25.24
C ARG A 270 -36.43 37.76 -25.59
N ILE A 271 -35.62 37.39 -24.59
CA ILE A 271 -34.34 36.69 -24.81
C ILE A 271 -34.47 35.18 -24.65
N ALA A 272 -35.50 34.70 -23.94
CA ALA A 272 -35.74 33.28 -23.71
C ALA A 272 -35.58 32.40 -24.96
N PRO A 273 -36.19 32.69 -26.14
CA PRO A 273 -36.04 31.82 -27.30
C PRO A 273 -34.59 31.74 -27.81
N VAL A 274 -33.88 32.87 -27.81
CA VAL A 274 -32.47 32.92 -28.23
C VAL A 274 -31.58 32.19 -27.23
N GLY A 275 -31.82 32.37 -25.94
CA GLY A 275 -31.07 31.70 -24.88
C GLY A 275 -31.26 30.18 -24.87
N ILE A 276 -32.51 29.72 -25.05
CA ILE A 276 -32.83 28.29 -25.18
C ILE A 276 -32.21 27.72 -26.46
N GLY A 277 -32.32 28.42 -27.59
CA GLY A 277 -31.70 28.00 -28.84
C GLY A 277 -30.17 27.86 -28.73
N TYR A 278 -29.51 28.83 -28.08
CA TYR A 278 -28.07 28.77 -27.82
C TYR A 278 -27.70 27.59 -26.90
N ALA A 279 -28.45 27.40 -25.81
CA ALA A 279 -28.23 26.30 -24.87
C ALA A 279 -28.42 24.93 -25.54
N ALA A 280 -29.46 24.78 -26.37
CA ALA A 280 -29.72 23.58 -27.15
C ALA A 280 -28.60 23.35 -28.19
N TYR A 281 -28.16 24.40 -28.87
CA TYR A 281 -27.05 24.34 -29.82
C TYR A 281 -25.76 23.85 -29.15
N VAL A 282 -25.36 24.45 -28.02
CA VAL A 282 -24.16 24.03 -27.27
C VAL A 282 -24.29 22.58 -26.80
N GLY A 283 -25.46 22.18 -26.29
CA GLY A 283 -25.67 20.82 -25.81
C GLY A 283 -25.66 19.76 -26.91
N VAL A 284 -26.39 20.00 -28.01
CA VAL A 284 -26.49 19.06 -29.14
C VAL A 284 -25.18 19.01 -29.93
N LEU A 285 -24.63 20.16 -30.32
CA LEU A 285 -23.40 20.18 -31.11
C LEU A 285 -22.22 19.64 -30.30
N GLY A 286 -22.09 20.04 -29.03
CA GLY A 286 -21.07 19.49 -28.14
C GLY A 286 -21.21 17.98 -27.94
N GLY A 287 -22.45 17.50 -27.77
CA GLY A 287 -22.74 16.06 -27.66
C GLY A 287 -22.40 15.27 -28.92
N LEU A 288 -22.74 15.80 -30.10
CA LEU A 288 -22.41 15.19 -31.39
C LEU A 288 -20.90 15.11 -31.60
N LEU A 289 -20.18 16.22 -31.36
CA LEU A 289 -18.72 16.25 -31.45
C LEU A 289 -18.08 15.24 -30.50
N ALA A 290 -18.53 15.19 -29.24
CA ALA A 290 -18.02 14.25 -28.25
C ALA A 290 -18.29 12.79 -28.61
N SER A 291 -19.45 12.48 -29.21
CA SER A 291 -19.76 11.11 -29.65
C SER A 291 -18.93 10.66 -30.86
N GLY A 292 -18.42 11.61 -31.66
CA GLY A 292 -17.58 11.33 -32.81
C GLY A 292 -16.13 11.00 -32.46
N PHE A 293 -15.65 11.39 -31.27
CA PHE A 293 -14.33 11.02 -30.77
C PHE A 293 -14.43 9.73 -29.95
N GLU A 294 -13.78 8.67 -30.44
CA GLU A 294 -13.75 7.28 -29.97
C GLU A 294 -14.13 7.07 -28.48
N ALA A 295 -15.41 6.77 -28.25
CA ALA A 295 -16.02 6.40 -26.96
C ALA A 295 -16.42 7.54 -25.97
N GLY A 296 -16.49 8.80 -26.41
CA GLY A 296 -17.00 9.90 -25.59
C GLY A 296 -18.51 9.83 -25.30
N THR A 297 -18.92 9.98 -24.03
CA THR A 297 -20.33 10.11 -23.66
C THR A 297 -20.85 11.52 -23.98
N ALA A 298 -21.99 11.64 -24.68
CA ALA A 298 -22.63 12.93 -24.98
C ALA A 298 -23.28 13.60 -23.74
N ARG A 299 -23.40 12.86 -22.62
CA ARG A 299 -24.10 13.28 -21.39
C ARG A 299 -23.63 14.61 -20.80
N PRO A 300 -22.32 14.90 -20.65
CA PRO A 300 -21.86 16.16 -20.05
C PRO A 300 -22.34 17.39 -20.84
N PHE A 301 -22.36 17.30 -22.18
CA PHE A 301 -22.76 18.42 -23.03
C PHE A 301 -24.27 18.66 -22.97
N LEU A 302 -25.08 17.62 -22.98
CA LEU A 302 -26.54 17.74 -22.84
C LEU A 302 -26.92 18.34 -21.47
N ILE A 303 -26.29 17.88 -20.39
CA ILE A 303 -26.52 18.44 -19.04
C ILE A 303 -26.03 19.89 -18.98
N LEU A 304 -24.89 20.21 -19.58
CA LEU A 304 -24.40 21.58 -19.64
C LEU A 304 -25.38 22.49 -20.39
N GLY A 305 -25.91 22.04 -21.54
CA GLY A 305 -26.96 22.75 -22.27
C GLY A 305 -28.17 23.03 -21.37
N LEU A 306 -28.64 22.03 -20.61
CA LEU A 306 -29.74 22.22 -19.67
C LEU A 306 -29.41 23.23 -18.55
N VAL A 307 -28.20 23.18 -17.99
CA VAL A 307 -27.72 24.09 -16.93
C VAL A 307 -27.48 25.52 -17.44
N LEU A 308 -27.17 25.70 -18.72
CA LEU A 308 -26.99 27.02 -19.32
C LEU A 308 -28.28 27.85 -19.34
N VAL A 309 -29.45 27.21 -19.49
CA VAL A 309 -30.76 27.91 -19.51
C VAL A 309 -30.99 28.77 -18.25
N PRO A 310 -30.96 28.21 -17.02
CA PRO A 310 -31.12 29.01 -15.82
C PRO A 310 -29.99 30.03 -15.63
N LEU A 311 -28.74 29.73 -16.04
CA LEU A 311 -27.63 30.68 -15.93
C LEU A 311 -27.84 31.92 -16.81
N LEU A 312 -28.29 31.73 -18.05
CA LEU A 312 -28.62 32.83 -18.95
C LEU A 312 -29.80 33.66 -18.43
N ALA A 313 -30.81 33.02 -17.85
CA ALA A 313 -31.93 33.71 -17.21
C ALA A 313 -31.46 34.58 -16.03
N ILE A 314 -30.62 34.04 -15.13
CA ILE A 314 -30.03 34.74 -13.99
C ILE A 314 -29.18 35.93 -14.46
N ALA A 315 -28.29 35.72 -15.43
CA ALA A 315 -27.47 36.78 -16.02
C ALA A 315 -28.34 37.91 -16.59
N ARG A 316 -29.43 37.54 -17.26
CA ARG A 316 -30.33 38.50 -17.89
C ARG A 316 -31.14 39.30 -16.88
N ILE A 317 -31.67 38.64 -15.85
CA ILE A 317 -32.39 39.28 -14.74
C ILE A 317 -31.48 40.30 -14.04
N TRP A 318 -30.23 39.91 -13.77
CA TRP A 318 -29.25 40.80 -13.15
C TRP A 318 -28.94 42.01 -14.02
N GLY A 319 -28.72 41.79 -15.32
CA GLY A 319 -28.49 42.83 -16.32
C GLY A 319 -29.65 43.83 -16.44
N ALA A 320 -30.90 43.36 -16.48
CA ALA A 320 -32.09 44.20 -16.64
C ALA A 320 -32.40 45.03 -15.38
N SER A 321 -32.00 44.56 -14.19
CA SER A 321 -32.33 45.19 -12.92
C SER A 321 -31.43 46.37 -12.55
N THR A 322 -30.32 46.59 -13.27
CA THR A 322 -29.31 47.63 -12.99
C THR A 322 -29.17 48.63 -14.15
N PRO A 323 -30.11 49.57 -14.33
CA PRO A 323 -29.99 50.62 -15.34
C PRO A 323 -28.88 51.63 -15.00
N GLY A 324 -28.21 52.16 -16.03
CA GLY A 324 -27.19 53.20 -15.87
C GLY A 324 -25.82 52.72 -15.37
N SER A 325 -25.52 51.42 -15.51
CA SER A 325 -24.26 50.85 -15.02
C SER A 325 -23.03 51.39 -15.76
N SER A 326 -21.99 51.79 -15.01
CA SER A 326 -20.67 52.12 -15.54
C SER A 326 -20.08 51.00 -16.41
N SER A 327 -19.11 51.32 -17.26
CA SER A 327 -18.36 50.33 -18.06
C SER A 327 -17.76 49.23 -17.17
N LEU A 328 -17.23 49.59 -16.01
CA LEU A 328 -16.66 48.66 -15.03
C LEU A 328 -17.71 47.66 -14.49
N ALA A 329 -18.94 48.10 -14.24
CA ALA A 329 -20.02 47.22 -13.81
C ALA A 329 -20.53 46.29 -14.93
N ARG A 330 -20.37 46.67 -16.21
CA ARG A 330 -20.64 45.76 -17.34
C ARG A 330 -19.56 44.70 -17.46
N LEU A 331 -18.29 45.10 -17.34
CA LEU A 331 -17.16 44.18 -17.37
C LEU A 331 -17.21 43.17 -16.23
N SER A 332 -17.45 43.60 -14.98
CA SER A 332 -17.50 42.69 -13.83
C SER A 332 -18.63 41.66 -13.95
N ARG A 333 -19.79 42.04 -14.50
CA ARG A 333 -20.88 41.12 -14.81
C ARG A 333 -20.47 40.11 -15.88
N ALA A 334 -19.85 40.56 -16.96
CA ALA A 334 -19.40 39.67 -18.04
C ALA A 334 -18.39 38.64 -17.51
N VAL A 335 -17.40 39.09 -16.72
CA VAL A 335 -16.43 38.21 -16.08
C VAL A 335 -17.11 37.21 -15.14
N LEU A 336 -18.02 37.65 -14.27
CA LEU A 336 -18.70 36.73 -13.35
C LEU A 336 -19.57 35.71 -14.08
N CYS A 337 -20.28 36.12 -15.14
CA CYS A 337 -21.04 35.19 -15.99
C CYS A 337 -20.12 34.18 -16.69
N GLY A 338 -18.97 34.61 -17.21
CA GLY A 338 -17.98 33.72 -17.80
C GLY A 338 -17.45 32.69 -16.79
N VAL A 339 -17.05 33.15 -15.60
CA VAL A 339 -16.60 32.28 -14.50
C VAL A 339 -17.70 31.31 -14.06
N ALA A 340 -18.95 31.76 -13.99
CA ALA A 340 -20.09 30.92 -13.64
C ALA A 340 -20.36 29.83 -14.70
N VAL A 341 -20.28 30.16 -15.99
CA VAL A 341 -20.41 29.16 -17.08
C VAL A 341 -19.29 28.14 -17.03
N THR A 342 -18.04 28.57 -16.89
CA THR A 342 -16.88 27.67 -16.74
C THR A 342 -17.02 26.80 -15.47
N GLY A 343 -17.47 27.39 -14.36
CA GLY A 343 -17.72 26.67 -13.12
C GLY A 343 -18.82 25.63 -13.25
N ALA A 344 -19.93 25.96 -13.92
CA ALA A 344 -21.00 25.01 -14.22
C ALA A 344 -20.51 23.87 -15.12
N ALA A 345 -19.75 24.18 -16.18
CA ALA A 345 -19.16 23.16 -17.03
C ALA A 345 -18.25 22.20 -16.23
N PHE A 346 -17.38 22.75 -15.37
CA PHE A 346 -16.54 21.94 -14.49
C PHE A 346 -17.36 21.03 -13.55
N LEU A 347 -18.42 21.56 -12.93
CA LEU A 347 -19.27 20.78 -12.03
C LEU A 347 -20.06 19.69 -12.78
N VAL A 348 -20.52 19.97 -13.99
CA VAL A 348 -21.20 18.99 -14.84
C VAL A 348 -20.26 17.86 -15.24
N VAL A 349 -19.05 18.18 -15.73
CA VAL A 349 -18.04 17.16 -16.05
C VAL A 349 -17.70 16.34 -14.81
N ARG A 350 -17.48 17.00 -13.66
CA ARG A 350 -17.20 16.34 -12.39
C ARG A 350 -18.31 15.36 -11.96
N ALA A 351 -19.57 15.68 -12.24
CA ALA A 351 -20.72 14.87 -11.85
C ALA A 351 -21.01 13.69 -12.79
N VAL A 352 -20.65 13.81 -14.07
CA VAL A 352 -20.89 12.74 -15.05
C VAL A 352 -19.79 11.69 -15.04
N ASP A 353 -18.53 12.11 -15.20
CA ASP A 353 -17.41 11.19 -15.25
C ASP A 353 -16.10 11.90 -14.88
N VAL A 354 -15.41 11.30 -13.91
CA VAL A 354 -14.12 11.78 -13.39
C VAL A 354 -13.02 11.65 -14.43
N ALA A 355 -13.08 10.65 -15.31
CA ALA A 355 -12.03 10.33 -16.28
C ALA A 355 -11.75 11.52 -17.23
N TYR A 356 -12.75 12.33 -17.57
CA TYR A 356 -12.55 13.54 -18.36
C TYR A 356 -11.63 14.56 -17.69
N LEU A 357 -11.67 14.65 -16.36
CA LEU A 357 -10.79 15.56 -15.61
C LEU A 357 -9.37 15.01 -15.56
N GLU A 358 -9.22 13.68 -15.49
CA GLU A 358 -7.91 13.03 -15.47
C GLU A 358 -7.12 13.29 -16.76
N GLY A 359 -7.80 13.29 -17.91
CA GLY A 359 -7.19 13.67 -19.21
C GLY A 359 -6.71 15.13 -19.25
N MET A 360 -7.29 16.00 -18.43
CA MET A 360 -6.85 17.40 -18.27
C MET A 360 -5.80 17.58 -17.15
N GLY A 361 -5.35 16.49 -16.52
CA GLY A 361 -4.42 16.53 -15.38
C GLY A 361 -5.04 17.00 -14.06
N LEU A 362 -6.38 17.00 -13.97
CA LEU A 362 -7.16 17.46 -12.81
C LEU A 362 -7.73 16.32 -11.96
#